data_AF-A0A151AXR8-F1
#
_entry.id   AF-A0A151AXR8-F1
#
_cell.length_a   1.000
_cell.length_b   1.000
_cell.length_c   1.000
_cell.angle_alpha   90.00
_cell.angle_beta   90.00
_cell.angle_gamma   90.00
#
_symmetry.space_group_name_H-M   'P 1'
#
loop_
_entity.id
_entity.type
_entity.pdbx_description
1 polymer ?
#
loop_
_entity_poly.entity_id
_entity_poly.type
_entity_poly.pdbx_seq_one_letter_code
_entity_poly.pdbx_strand_id
1 'polypeptide(L)'
;MNSKEDKSTRAIKSIELASKIKENDNKLHCLSLLYALLEKFGDDDSKKKFKEVFSMTEIGKMIREEGLQEGLQKGLQKGLREGLQEGLQEGKLEGKYEILVKQLIKKFKKIPEEYLKKIKTLSPDVIDIIALEIFDMKDIKDLEKYL
;
A
#
# COMPACT_ATOMS: atom_id res chain seq x y z
N MET A 1 29.00 -40.00 -33.97
CA MET A 1 28.99 -39.18 -32.73
C MET A 1 28.76 -37.73 -33.10
N ASN A 2 27.99 -37.02 -32.26
CA ASN A 2 27.72 -35.57 -32.20
C ASN A 2 26.24 -35.22 -32.38
N SER A 3 25.43 -35.51 -31.35
CA SER A 3 24.22 -34.74 -31.13
C SER A 3 24.63 -33.28 -30.91
N LYS A 4 24.30 -32.41 -31.85
CA LYS A 4 24.49 -30.96 -31.68
C LYS A 4 23.77 -30.55 -30.40
N GLU A 5 24.50 -29.99 -29.46
CA GLU A 5 23.94 -29.45 -28.23
C GLU A 5 22.85 -28.41 -28.56
N ASP A 6 21.71 -28.50 -27.87
CA ASP A 6 20.58 -27.63 -28.13
C ASP A 6 20.94 -26.15 -27.88
N LYS A 7 20.24 -25.24 -28.57
CA LYS A 7 20.50 -23.80 -28.47
C LYS A 7 20.29 -23.29 -27.05
N SER A 8 19.28 -23.80 -26.34
CA SER A 8 18.97 -23.43 -24.96
C SER A 8 20.12 -23.79 -24.03
N THR A 9 20.60 -25.04 -24.13
CA THR A 9 21.71 -25.54 -23.31
C THR A 9 22.98 -24.71 -23.53
N ARG A 10 23.27 -24.32 -24.77
CA ARG A 10 24.42 -23.44 -25.08
C ARG A 10 24.25 -22.03 -24.53
N ALA A 11 23.05 -21.46 -24.57
CA ALA A 11 22.77 -20.16 -23.99
C ALA A 11 22.98 -20.16 -22.48
N ILE A 12 22.43 -21.16 -21.77
CA ILE A 12 22.60 -21.35 -20.33
C ILE A 12 24.08 -21.50 -19.97
N LYS A 13 24.83 -22.36 -20.67
CA LYS A 13 26.28 -22.51 -20.45
C LYS A 13 27.05 -21.21 -20.64
N SER A 14 26.67 -20.40 -21.64
CA SER A 14 27.32 -19.11 -21.89
C SER A 14 27.08 -18.12 -20.74
N ILE A 15 25.86 -18.09 -20.19
CA ILE A 15 25.50 -17.30 -19.01
C ILE A 15 26.29 -17.75 -17.78
N GLU A 16 26.44 -19.07 -17.58
CA GLU A 16 27.23 -19.63 -16.48
C GLU A 16 28.72 -19.37 -16.60
N LEU A 17 29.26 -19.27 -17.81
CA LEU A 17 30.64 -18.84 -18.01
C LEU A 17 30.80 -17.35 -17.67
N ALA A 18 29.85 -16.51 -18.08
CA ALA A 18 29.86 -15.09 -17.75
C ALA A 18 29.79 -14.83 -16.24
N SER A 19 29.06 -15.67 -15.48
CA SER A 19 28.96 -15.53 -14.02
C SER A 19 30.30 -15.72 -13.29
N LYS A 20 31.22 -16.51 -13.87
CA LYS A 20 32.56 -16.80 -13.34
C LYS A 20 33.59 -15.71 -13.62
N ILE A 21 33.26 -14.74 -14.47
CA ILE A 21 34.13 -13.59 -14.74
C ILE A 21 34.21 -12.75 -13.46
N LYS A 22 35.41 -12.24 -13.15
CA LYS A 22 35.62 -11.28 -12.05
C LYS A 22 34.74 -10.06 -12.26
N GLU A 23 34.19 -9.51 -11.18
CA GLU A 23 33.39 -8.29 -11.23
C GLU A 23 34.23 -7.12 -11.75
N ASN A 24 33.91 -6.68 -12.98
CA ASN A 24 34.53 -5.58 -13.71
C ASN A 24 33.71 -5.27 -14.98
N ASP A 25 34.14 -4.26 -15.74
CA ASP A 25 33.48 -3.84 -16.98
C ASP A 25 33.40 -4.96 -18.04
N ASN A 26 34.37 -5.88 -18.08
CA ASN A 26 34.33 -6.99 -19.04
C ASN A 26 33.17 -7.95 -18.74
N LYS A 27 32.89 -8.22 -17.46
CA LYS A 27 31.72 -9.03 -17.07
C LYS A 27 30.42 -8.33 -17.51
N LEU A 28 30.31 -7.03 -17.27
CA LEU A 28 29.14 -6.25 -17.66
C LEU A 28 28.96 -6.22 -19.18
N HIS A 29 30.02 -5.98 -19.95
CA HIS A 29 29.98 -6.05 -21.42
C HIS A 29 29.55 -7.42 -21.92
N CYS A 30 30.10 -8.50 -21.36
CA CYS A 30 29.70 -9.86 -21.71
C CYS A 30 28.21 -10.12 -21.40
N LEU A 31 27.74 -9.72 -20.21
CA LEU A 31 26.33 -9.87 -19.84
C LEU A 31 25.42 -9.04 -20.75
N SER A 32 25.79 -7.81 -21.10
CA SER A 32 25.03 -6.96 -22.03
C SER A 32 24.92 -7.58 -23.43
N LEU A 33 26.01 -8.15 -23.95
CA LEU A 33 26.00 -8.86 -25.23
C LEU A 33 25.14 -10.12 -25.18
N LEU A 34 25.25 -10.90 -24.10
CA LEU A 34 24.40 -12.07 -23.88
C LEU A 34 22.93 -11.66 -23.81
N TYR A 35 22.59 -10.59 -23.08
CA TYR A 35 21.23 -10.07 -23.01
C TYR A 35 20.68 -9.69 -24.39
N ALA A 36 21.46 -8.95 -25.19
CA ALA A 36 21.07 -8.55 -26.54
C ALA A 36 20.79 -9.77 -27.45
N LEU A 37 21.56 -10.84 -27.31
CA LEU A 37 21.31 -12.10 -28.03
C LEU A 37 20.08 -12.84 -27.49
N LEU A 38 19.90 -12.87 -26.17
CA LEU A 38 18.78 -13.53 -25.50
C LEU A 38 17.43 -12.86 -25.79
N GLU A 39 17.38 -11.54 -25.98
CA GLU A 39 16.15 -10.87 -26.37
C GLU A 39 15.60 -11.41 -27.69
N LYS A 40 16.48 -11.60 -28.67
CA LYS A 40 16.10 -12.02 -30.03
C LYS A 40 16.00 -13.52 -30.20
N PHE A 41 16.81 -14.30 -29.47
CA PHE A 41 16.98 -15.73 -29.71
C PHE A 41 16.85 -16.62 -28.47
N GLY A 42 16.73 -16.03 -27.28
CA GLY A 42 16.65 -16.76 -26.02
C GLY A 42 15.23 -17.22 -25.70
N ASP A 43 15.13 -18.43 -25.16
CA ASP A 43 13.93 -18.96 -24.52
C ASP A 43 13.73 -18.40 -23.09
N ASP A 44 12.58 -18.68 -22.50
CA ASP A 44 12.20 -18.18 -21.17
C ASP A 44 13.14 -18.70 -20.06
N ASP A 45 13.61 -19.94 -20.16
CA ASP A 45 14.53 -20.53 -19.18
C ASP A 45 15.89 -19.83 -19.21
N SER A 46 16.42 -19.54 -20.40
CA SER A 46 17.67 -18.82 -20.61
C SER A 46 17.55 -17.37 -20.13
N LYS A 47 16.42 -16.70 -20.39
CA LYS A 47 16.15 -15.35 -19.89
C LYS A 47 16.04 -15.32 -18.36
N LYS A 48 15.38 -16.31 -17.77
CA LYS A 48 15.28 -16.46 -16.31
C LYS A 48 16.66 -16.68 -15.69
N LYS A 49 17.46 -17.58 -16.27
CA LYS A 49 18.84 -17.84 -15.82
C LYS A 49 19.72 -16.59 -15.94
N PHE A 50 19.59 -15.85 -17.03
CA PHE A 50 20.29 -14.58 -17.21
C PHE A 50 19.91 -13.58 -16.12
N LYS A 51 18.61 -13.41 -15.85
CA LYS A 51 18.11 -12.52 -14.79
C LYS A 51 18.69 -12.90 -13.43
N GLU A 52 18.76 -14.18 -13.10
CA GLU A 52 19.37 -14.66 -11.86
C GLU A 52 20.85 -14.24 -11.77
N VAL A 53 21.65 -14.50 -12.80
CA VAL A 53 23.07 -14.13 -12.83
C VAL A 53 23.27 -12.62 -12.80
N PHE A 54 22.50 -11.87 -13.59
CA PHE A 54 22.55 -10.41 -13.60
C PHE A 54 22.19 -9.85 -12.21
N SER A 55 21.19 -10.40 -11.53
CA SER A 55 20.79 -9.95 -10.19
C SER A 55 21.87 -10.17 -9.12
N MET A 56 22.84 -11.05 -9.36
CA MET A 56 23.97 -11.30 -8.45
C MET A 56 25.14 -10.32 -8.64
N THR A 57 25.17 -9.58 -9.74
CA THR A 57 26.17 -8.53 -10.01
C THR A 57 26.01 -7.33 -9.07
N GLU A 58 27.02 -6.48 -8.97
CA GLU A 58 26.94 -5.25 -8.18
C GLU A 58 25.84 -4.32 -8.69
N ILE A 59 25.77 -4.11 -10.02
CA ILE A 59 24.72 -3.28 -10.62
C ILE A 59 23.32 -3.89 -10.44
N GLY A 60 23.19 -5.21 -10.54
CA GLY A 60 21.93 -5.90 -10.32
C GLY A 60 21.43 -5.76 -8.88
N LYS A 61 22.33 -5.79 -7.89
CA LYS A 61 22.02 -5.50 -6.49
C LYS A 61 21.60 -4.05 -6.29
N MET A 62 22.32 -3.10 -6.87
CA MET A 62 21.98 -1.67 -6.80
C MET A 62 20.57 -1.40 -7.34
N ILE A 63 20.24 -1.91 -8.53
CA ILE A 63 18.90 -1.75 -9.13
C ILE A 63 17.82 -2.37 -8.24
N ARG A 64 18.10 -3.54 -7.64
CA ARG A 64 17.16 -4.20 -6.72
C ARG A 64 16.95 -3.38 -5.45
N GLU A 65 18.02 -2.84 -4.89
CA GLU A 65 17.97 -2.00 -3.69
C GLU A 65 17.20 -0.71 -3.96
N GLU A 66 17.48 -0.02 -5.08
CA GLU A 66 16.73 1.16 -5.53
C GLU A 66 15.23 0.84 -5.69
N GLY A 67 14.90 -0.25 -6.37
CA GLY A 67 13.51 -0.69 -6.54
C GLY A 67 12.82 -1.00 -5.21
N LEU A 68 13.53 -1.59 -4.25
CA LEU A 68 13.01 -1.85 -2.90
C LEU A 68 12.78 -0.54 -2.13
N GLN A 69 13.73 0.40 -2.19
CA GLN A 69 13.61 1.71 -1.55
C GLN A 69 12.44 2.50 -2.12
N GLU A 70 12.30 2.57 -3.43
CA GLU A 70 11.15 3.22 -4.08
C GLU A 70 9.82 2.55 -3.68
N GLY A 71 9.79 1.22 -3.68
CA GLY A 71 8.61 0.46 -3.29
C GLY A 71 8.20 0.75 -1.85
N LEU A 72 9.17 0.78 -0.93
CA LEU A 72 8.95 1.11 0.48
C LEU A 72 8.48 2.55 0.64
N GLN A 73 9.11 3.51 -0.05
CA GLN A 73 8.74 4.92 0.01
C GLN A 73 7.31 5.15 -0.48
N LYS A 74 6.95 4.58 -1.64
CA LYS A 74 5.60 4.66 -2.21
C LYS A 74 4.58 3.99 -1.28
N GLY A 75 4.91 2.83 -0.73
CA GLY A 75 4.07 2.11 0.23
C GLY A 75 3.81 2.91 1.50
N LEU A 76 4.87 3.48 2.09
CA LEU A 76 4.78 4.30 3.30
C LEU A 76 3.97 5.57 3.05
N GLN A 77 4.21 6.26 1.94
CA GLN A 77 3.47 7.48 1.60
C GLN A 77 1.98 7.21 1.42
N LYS A 78 1.63 6.12 0.74
CA LYS A 78 0.23 5.70 0.56
C LYS A 78 -0.42 5.34 1.90
N GLY A 79 0.24 4.49 2.69
CA GLY A 79 -0.27 4.07 3.99
C GLY A 79 -0.45 5.23 4.97
N LEU A 80 0.50 6.17 5.01
CA LEU A 80 0.38 7.37 5.84
C LEU A 80 -0.78 8.27 5.41
N ARG A 81 -0.98 8.44 4.10
CA ARG A 81 -2.08 9.27 3.58
C ARG A 81 -3.44 8.66 3.90
N GLU A 82 -3.60 7.37 3.67
CA GLU A 82 -4.85 6.65 3.96
C GLU A 82 -5.14 6.65 5.47
N GLY A 83 -4.15 6.27 6.29
CA GLY A 83 -4.31 6.27 7.75
C GLY A 83 -4.59 7.65 8.34
N LEU A 84 -3.94 8.71 7.84
CA LEU A 84 -4.22 10.09 8.27
C LEU A 84 -5.63 10.53 7.88
N GLN A 85 -6.08 10.17 6.68
CA GLN A 85 -7.43 10.52 6.21
C GLN A 85 -8.51 9.81 7.04
N GLU A 86 -8.35 8.52 7.29
CA GLU A 86 -9.27 7.75 8.14
C GLU A 86 -9.28 8.30 9.57
N GLY A 87 -8.11 8.50 10.18
CA GLY A 87 -8.01 9.04 11.54
C GLY A 87 -8.59 10.45 11.67
N LEU A 88 -8.44 11.31 10.66
CA LEU A 88 -9.07 12.64 10.66
C LEU A 88 -10.60 12.55 10.55
N GLN A 89 -11.13 11.62 9.77
CA GLN A 89 -12.58 11.41 9.65
C GLN A 89 -13.18 10.86 10.93
N GLU A 90 -12.55 9.83 11.53
CA GLU A 90 -12.95 9.24 12.80
C GLU A 90 -12.90 10.27 13.93
N GLY A 91 -11.77 10.99 14.07
CA GLY A 91 -11.62 12.04 15.09
C GLY A 91 -12.62 13.19 14.93
N LYS A 92 -12.99 13.55 13.69
CA LYS A 92 -14.04 14.55 13.43
C LYS A 92 -15.41 14.03 13.88
N LEU A 93 -15.73 12.76 13.63
CA LEU A 93 -16.99 12.14 14.03
C LEU A 93 -17.09 12.02 15.56
N GLU A 94 -16.03 11.52 16.21
CA GLU A 94 -15.95 11.45 17.67
C GLU A 94 -16.11 12.83 18.32
N GLY A 95 -15.44 13.85 17.79
CA GLY A 95 -15.57 15.22 18.26
C GLY A 95 -17.00 15.76 18.14
N LYS A 96 -17.69 15.51 17.02
CA LYS A 96 -19.10 15.88 16.83
C LYS A 96 -20.00 15.19 17.87
N TYR A 97 -19.82 13.89 18.05
CA TYR A 97 -20.55 13.10 19.04
C TYR A 97 -20.37 13.66 20.45
N GLU A 98 -19.12 13.87 20.88
CA GLU A 98 -18.81 14.38 22.21
C GLU A 98 -19.47 15.75 22.49
N ILE A 99 -19.38 16.65 21.51
CA ILE A 99 -19.96 17.99 21.63
C ILE A 99 -21.48 17.91 21.68
N LEU A 100 -22.11 17.08 20.84
CA LEU A 100 -23.55 16.89 20.89
C LEU A 100 -24.00 16.36 22.26
N VAL A 101 -23.35 15.32 22.79
CA VAL A 101 -23.67 14.76 24.10
C VAL A 101 -23.53 15.80 25.20
N LYS A 102 -22.44 16.59 25.22
CA LYS A 102 -22.24 17.67 26.21
C LYS A 102 -23.36 18.71 26.14
N GLN A 103 -23.80 19.08 24.93
CA GLN A 103 -24.91 20.03 24.75
C GLN A 103 -26.25 19.46 25.25
N LEU A 104 -26.56 18.20 24.91
CA LEU A 104 -27.77 17.54 25.35
C LEU A 104 -27.81 17.40 26.88
N ILE A 105 -26.68 17.05 27.52
CA ILE A 105 -26.60 16.95 28.98
C ILE A 105 -26.79 18.34 29.60
N LYS A 106 -26.19 19.38 29.01
CA LYS A 106 -26.34 20.76 29.51
C LYS A 106 -27.80 21.22 29.49
N LYS A 107 -28.53 20.90 28.41
CA LYS A 107 -29.93 21.28 28.19
C LYS A 107 -30.89 20.44 29.04
N PHE A 108 -30.84 19.12 28.94
CA PHE A 108 -31.83 18.21 29.54
C PHE A 108 -31.43 17.65 30.91
N LYS A 109 -30.21 17.93 31.40
CA LYS A 109 -29.62 17.48 32.68
C LYS A 109 -29.35 15.99 32.78
N LYS A 110 -30.33 15.15 32.43
CA LYS A 110 -30.21 13.68 32.42
C LYS A 110 -30.59 13.16 31.05
N ILE A 111 -29.79 12.25 30.53
CA ILE A 111 -30.05 11.54 29.28
C ILE A 111 -30.05 10.04 29.59
N PRO A 112 -31.08 9.28 29.16
CA PRO A 112 -31.05 7.83 29.24
C PRO A 112 -29.85 7.25 28.51
N GLU A 113 -29.18 6.24 29.09
CA GLU A 113 -28.03 5.58 28.44
C GLU A 113 -28.38 4.98 27.07
N GLU A 114 -29.63 4.56 26.89
CA GLU A 114 -30.12 4.05 25.60
C GLU A 114 -29.97 5.10 24.50
N TYR A 115 -30.23 6.38 24.79
CA TYR A 115 -30.13 7.45 23.80
C TYR A 115 -28.66 7.72 23.46
N LEU A 116 -27.76 7.70 24.46
CA LEU A 116 -26.32 7.85 24.21
C LEU A 116 -25.79 6.75 23.28
N LYS A 117 -26.23 5.50 23.48
CA LYS A 117 -25.84 4.38 22.60
C LYS A 117 -26.33 4.57 21.17
N LYS A 118 -27.60 4.98 21.00
CA LYS A 118 -28.16 5.28 19.67
C LYS A 118 -27.43 6.44 18.99
N ILE A 119 -27.18 7.54 19.71
CA ILE A 119 -26.45 8.72 19.21
C ILE A 119 -25.04 8.34 18.73
N LYS A 120 -24.35 7.43 19.43
CA LYS A 120 -23.00 6.98 19.03
C LYS A 120 -22.99 6.24 17.68
N THR A 121 -24.11 5.63 17.30
CA THR A 121 -24.25 4.89 16.04
C THR A 121 -24.85 5.71 14.90
N LEU A 122 -25.24 6.97 15.16
CA LEU A 122 -25.80 7.84 14.13
C LEU A 122 -24.77 8.27 13.10
N SER A 123 -25.26 8.53 11.89
CA SER A 123 -24.43 9.15 10.86
C SER A 123 -24.06 10.59 11.23
N PRO A 124 -22.90 11.09 10.79
CA PRO A 124 -22.47 12.47 11.06
C PRO A 124 -23.47 13.53 10.62
N ASP A 125 -24.29 13.26 9.60
CA ASP A 125 -25.31 14.19 9.12
C ASP A 125 -26.49 14.31 10.09
N VAL A 126 -26.94 13.19 10.67
CA VAL A 126 -28.00 13.20 11.67
C VAL A 126 -27.50 13.88 12.95
N ILE A 127 -26.24 13.67 13.33
CA ILE A 127 -25.62 14.39 14.46
C ILE A 127 -25.67 15.91 14.23
N ASP A 128 -25.36 16.38 13.02
CA ASP A 128 -25.43 17.81 12.67
C ASP A 128 -26.87 18.35 12.74
N ILE A 129 -27.85 17.57 12.26
CA ILE A 129 -29.27 17.95 12.33
C ILE A 129 -29.70 18.10 13.80
N ILE A 130 -29.40 17.11 14.64
CA ILE A 130 -29.73 17.19 16.07
C ILE A 130 -29.04 18.40 16.71
N ALA A 131 -27.77 18.66 16.38
CA ALA A 131 -27.01 19.80 16.92
C ALA A 131 -27.60 21.16 16.52
N LEU A 132 -28.23 21.28 15.35
CA LEU A 132 -28.92 22.49 14.92
C LEU A 132 -30.29 22.64 15.61
N GLU A 133 -31.07 21.57 15.64
CA GLU A 133 -32.43 21.59 16.18
C GLU A 133 -32.48 21.54 17.72
N ILE A 134 -31.36 21.21 18.38
CA ILE A 134 -31.29 21.05 19.83
C ILE A 134 -31.86 22.26 20.57
N PHE A 135 -31.73 23.48 20.04
CA PHE A 135 -32.19 24.70 20.69
C PHE A 135 -33.72 24.84 20.66
N ASP A 136 -34.39 24.25 19.68
CA ASP A 136 -35.84 24.29 19.50
C ASP A 136 -36.57 23.18 20.27
N MET A 137 -35.86 22.12 20.66
CA MET A 137 -36.41 21.01 21.44
C MET A 137 -36.90 21.47 22.82
N LYS A 138 -38.09 21.03 23.24
CA LYS A 138 -38.67 21.35 24.55
C LYS A 138 -38.39 20.25 25.57
N ASP A 139 -38.42 19.00 25.13
CA ASP A 139 -38.25 17.82 25.97
C ASP A 139 -37.23 16.86 25.35
N ILE A 140 -36.63 16.01 26.18
CA ILE A 140 -35.69 14.98 25.71
C ILE A 140 -36.36 13.97 24.77
N LYS A 141 -37.68 13.78 24.87
CA LYS A 141 -38.46 12.93 23.95
C LYS A 141 -38.42 13.42 22.50
N ASP A 142 -38.14 14.71 22.26
CA ASP A 142 -38.02 15.25 20.90
C ASP A 142 -36.85 14.59 20.12
N LEU A 143 -35.88 13.99 20.82
CA LEU A 143 -34.79 13.21 20.22
C LEU A 143 -35.27 11.92 19.54
N GLU A 144 -36.41 11.34 19.95
CA GLU A 144 -36.91 10.07 19.43
C GLU A 144 -37.18 10.11 17.91
N LYS A 145 -37.35 11.30 17.33
CA LYS A 145 -37.46 11.50 15.88
C LYS A 145 -36.18 11.11 15.11
N TYR A 146 -35.04 11.07 15.79
CA TYR A 146 -33.71 10.90 15.20
C TYR A 146 -32.99 9.60 15.60
N LEU A 147 -33.51 8.89 16.61
CA LEU A 147 -32.86 7.74 17.27
C LEU A 147 -33.52 6.41 16.87
#